data_AF-A0A1C3KIB6-F1
#
_entry.id   AF-A0A1C3KIB6-F1
#
_cell.length_a   1.000
_cell.length_b   1.000
_cell.length_c   1.000
_cell.angle_alpha   90.00
_cell.angle_beta   90.00
_cell.angle_gamma   90.00
#
_symmetry.space_group_name_H-M   'P 1'
#
loop_
_entity.id
_entity.type
_entity.pdbx_description
1 polymer ?
#
loop_
_entity_poly.entity_id
_entity_poly.type
_entity_poly.pdbx_seq_one_letter_code
_entity_poly.pdbx_strand_id
1 'polypeptide(L)'
;MKYILKKEDLIRLQSNRDYQNLKAESYHCDDKDAVSLKSQLYESINHDIYNEIINALCKVSFINKDNSDCKETCDKFYLWIGNILFNELKKDNDFSNIIQILNKLSLKFLETHKCSCNFYNNMNKSDFNKVKNVYDYIVDYSSIDDKLKLSDKLCDKGYKAYLDERANIYEEVYSDCLTSSSHAYCSVALQIIPKFYDKKLTALTCTVDEDLLKLDNSFESQYNMESTEYSESTTSKLKSFGIFISLFFPFLGITFYLLYK
;
A
#
# COMPACT_ATOMS: atom_id res chain seq x y z
N MET A 1 -21.86 19.09 -11.02
CA MET A 1 -21.09 19.05 -9.77
C MET A 1 -19.66 18.70 -10.14
N LYS A 2 -18.68 19.55 -9.79
CA LYS A 2 -17.27 19.24 -10.07
C LYS A 2 -16.78 18.28 -8.98
N TYR A 3 -16.14 17.20 -9.37
CA TYR A 3 -15.55 16.24 -8.44
C TYR A 3 -14.22 16.79 -7.93
N ILE A 4 -14.01 16.78 -6.61
CA ILE A 4 -12.78 17.23 -5.96
C ILE A 4 -12.08 16.00 -5.39
N LEU A 5 -10.81 15.80 -5.74
CA LEU A 5 -10.01 14.73 -5.16
C LEU A 5 -9.63 15.07 -3.73
N LYS A 6 -9.96 14.18 -2.79
CA LYS A 6 -9.72 14.40 -1.37
C LYS A 6 -8.58 13.55 -0.85
N LYS A 7 -7.93 13.97 0.24
CA LYS A 7 -6.87 13.19 0.90
C LYS A 7 -7.33 11.75 1.19
N GLU A 8 -8.60 11.56 1.52
CA GLU A 8 -9.20 10.25 1.81
C GLU A 8 -9.22 9.34 0.57
N ASP A 9 -9.25 9.88 -0.65
CA ASP A 9 -9.16 9.10 -1.89
C ASP A 9 -7.81 8.39 -2.06
N LEU A 10 -6.77 8.87 -1.37
CA LEU A 10 -5.43 8.28 -1.43
C LEU A 10 -5.37 6.87 -0.82
N ILE A 11 -6.27 6.53 0.11
CA ILE A 11 -6.32 5.18 0.70
C ILE A 11 -6.64 4.10 -0.37
N ARG A 12 -7.25 4.51 -1.49
CA ARG A 12 -7.67 3.62 -2.58
C ARG A 12 -6.60 3.40 -3.65
N LEU A 13 -5.42 4.02 -3.51
CA LEU A 13 -4.29 3.86 -4.42
C LEU A 13 -3.77 2.42 -4.43
N GLN A 14 -3.14 2.02 -5.54
CA GLN A 14 -2.76 0.63 -5.77
C GLN A 14 -1.64 0.20 -4.81
N SER A 15 -0.65 1.07 -4.55
CA SER A 15 0.39 0.82 -3.55
C SER A 15 -0.20 0.48 -2.18
N ASN A 16 -1.20 1.25 -1.74
CA ASN A 16 -1.92 1.02 -0.48
C ASN A 16 -2.70 -0.31 -0.49
N ARG A 17 -3.34 -0.67 -1.62
CA ARG A 17 -4.04 -1.95 -1.75
C ARG A 17 -3.07 -3.13 -1.67
N ASP A 18 -1.91 -3.03 -2.32
CA ASP A 18 -0.87 -4.05 -2.27
C ASP A 18 -0.44 -4.32 -0.82
N TYR A 19 -0.26 -3.25 -0.04
CA TYR A 19 0.05 -3.33 1.39
C TYR A 19 -1.06 -3.96 2.21
N GLN A 20 -2.33 -3.63 1.96
CA GLN A 20 -3.45 -4.29 2.66
C GLN A 20 -3.53 -5.78 2.32
N ASN A 21 -3.21 -6.17 1.08
CA ASN A 21 -3.23 -7.57 0.65
C ASN A 21 -2.14 -8.42 1.32
N LEU A 22 -1.08 -7.80 1.86
CA LEU A 22 -0.04 -8.51 2.60
C LEU A 22 -0.45 -8.84 4.03
N LYS A 23 -1.45 -8.14 4.58
CA LYS A 23 -1.96 -8.40 5.93
C LYS A 23 -2.54 -9.81 6.04
N ALA A 24 -2.40 -10.36 7.23
CA ALA A 24 -2.71 -11.74 7.54
C ALA A 24 -3.15 -11.85 9.00
N GLU A 25 -4.41 -12.24 9.24
CA GLU A 25 -4.95 -12.34 10.61
C GLU A 25 -4.47 -13.60 11.33
N SER A 26 -4.34 -14.74 10.63
CA SER A 26 -3.84 -15.98 11.21
C SER A 26 -3.22 -16.88 10.14
N TYR A 27 -1.92 -17.09 10.22
CA TYR A 27 -1.18 -18.07 9.42
C TYR A 27 -0.28 -18.87 10.35
N HIS A 28 -0.21 -20.18 10.14
CA HIS A 28 0.65 -21.06 10.90
C HIS A 28 1.81 -21.53 10.01
N CYS A 29 3.04 -21.32 10.49
CA CYS A 29 4.25 -21.87 9.89
C CYS A 29 4.97 -22.73 10.93
N ASP A 30 5.64 -23.80 10.51
CA ASP A 30 6.63 -24.47 11.34
C ASP A 30 7.77 -23.47 11.62
N ASP A 31 7.95 -23.17 12.90
CA ASP A 31 8.84 -22.15 13.40
C ASP A 31 9.81 -22.69 14.47
N LYS A 32 9.94 -24.02 14.59
CA LYS A 32 10.80 -24.67 15.59
C LYS A 32 12.24 -24.14 15.54
N ASP A 33 12.75 -23.88 14.34
CA ASP A 33 14.10 -23.34 14.15
C ASP A 33 14.18 -21.81 14.24
N ALA A 34 13.05 -21.11 14.40
CA ALA A 34 12.94 -19.65 14.39
C ALA A 34 12.74 -19.04 15.79
N VAL A 35 12.57 -19.85 16.85
CA VAL A 35 12.23 -19.40 18.21
C VAL A 35 13.11 -18.25 18.72
N SER A 36 14.44 -18.37 18.63
CA SER A 36 15.36 -17.32 19.12
C SER A 36 15.22 -16.01 18.36
N LEU A 37 15.03 -16.06 17.03
CA LEU A 37 14.87 -14.86 16.21
C LEU A 37 13.51 -14.20 16.43
N LYS A 38 12.46 -15.00 16.66
CA LYS A 38 11.14 -14.52 17.04
C LYS A 38 11.20 -13.77 18.38
N SER A 39 11.93 -14.29 19.37
CA SER A 39 12.15 -13.59 20.65
C SER A 39 12.87 -12.25 20.46
N GLN A 40 13.96 -12.23 19.67
CA GLN A 40 14.71 -11.01 19.40
C GLN A 40 13.85 -9.95 18.70
N LEU A 41 13.02 -10.37 17.73
CA LEU A 41 12.09 -9.45 17.07
C LEU A 41 11.05 -8.92 18.05
N TYR A 42 10.44 -9.80 18.85
CA TYR A 42 9.42 -9.46 19.83
C TYR A 42 9.91 -8.41 20.85
N GLU A 43 11.17 -8.50 21.28
CA GLU A 43 11.78 -7.52 22.20
C GLU A 43 12.08 -6.17 21.52
N SER A 44 12.15 -6.13 20.19
CA SER A 44 12.57 -4.96 19.41
C SER A 44 11.42 -4.09 18.90
N ILE A 45 10.18 -4.60 18.85
CA ILE A 45 9.02 -3.90 18.28
C ILE A 45 7.76 -4.10 19.13
N ASN A 46 6.72 -3.30 18.84
CA ASN A 46 5.41 -3.43 19.50
C ASN A 46 4.80 -4.83 19.22
N HIS A 47 4.10 -5.37 20.23
CA HIS A 47 3.45 -6.68 20.20
C HIS A 47 2.48 -6.89 19.02
N ASP A 48 1.62 -5.90 18.76
CA ASP A 48 0.60 -6.02 17.72
C ASP A 48 1.25 -6.05 16.33
N ILE A 49 2.29 -5.25 16.15
CA ILE A 49 3.11 -5.18 14.94
C ILE A 49 3.93 -6.45 14.75
N TYR A 50 4.47 -7.01 15.83
CA TYR A 50 5.17 -8.29 15.80
C TYR A 50 4.27 -9.39 15.22
N ASN A 51 3.04 -9.51 15.72
CA ASN A 51 2.11 -10.53 15.22
C ASN A 51 1.73 -10.29 13.75
N GLU A 52 1.47 -9.03 13.36
CA GLU A 52 1.16 -8.66 11.98
C GLU A 52 2.30 -9.05 11.02
N ILE A 53 3.55 -8.76 11.40
CA ILE A 53 4.75 -9.08 10.59
C ILE A 53 4.98 -10.59 10.51
N ILE A 54 4.89 -11.32 11.62
CA ILE A 54 5.13 -12.78 11.63
C ILE A 54 4.08 -13.51 10.78
N ASN A 55 2.80 -13.15 10.93
CA ASN A 55 1.73 -13.75 10.13
C ASN A 55 1.89 -13.45 8.64
N ALA A 56 2.26 -12.23 8.28
CA ALA A 56 2.47 -11.85 6.89
C ALA A 56 3.71 -12.54 6.30
N LEU A 57 4.82 -12.63 7.06
CA LEU A 57 6.03 -13.34 6.64
C LEU A 57 5.75 -14.83 6.45
N CYS A 58 4.91 -15.40 7.32
CA CYS A 58 4.43 -16.77 7.18
C CYS A 58 3.55 -16.93 5.93
N LYS A 59 2.60 -16.03 5.67
CA LYS A 59 1.79 -16.03 4.44
C LYS A 59 2.63 -16.04 3.16
N VAL A 60 3.69 -15.23 3.12
CA VAL A 60 4.58 -15.13 1.95
C VAL A 60 5.34 -16.43 1.69
N SER A 61 5.70 -17.21 2.72
CA SER A 61 6.45 -18.46 2.54
C SER A 61 5.68 -19.54 1.77
N PHE A 62 4.34 -19.45 1.73
CA PHE A 62 3.47 -20.34 0.96
C PHE A 62 3.39 -20.00 -0.54
N ILE A 63 3.98 -18.88 -0.97
CA ILE A 63 4.07 -18.54 -2.40
C ILE A 63 5.11 -19.44 -3.06
N ASN A 64 4.85 -19.90 -4.28
CA ASN A 64 5.78 -20.73 -5.03
C ASN A 64 7.04 -19.94 -5.42
N LYS A 65 8.22 -20.39 -4.95
CA LYS A 65 9.52 -19.77 -5.27
C LYS A 65 9.84 -19.66 -6.76
N ASP A 66 9.33 -20.58 -7.58
CA ASP A 66 9.65 -20.64 -9.01
C ASP A 66 8.72 -19.74 -9.85
N ASN A 67 7.77 -19.08 -9.19
CA ASN A 67 6.90 -18.08 -9.80
C ASN A 67 7.54 -16.68 -9.67
N SER A 68 7.44 -15.86 -10.73
CA SER A 68 7.80 -14.44 -10.70
C SER A 68 7.13 -13.69 -9.55
N ASP A 69 5.97 -14.16 -9.11
CA ASP A 69 5.21 -13.63 -7.98
C ASP A 69 6.01 -13.62 -6.67
N CYS A 70 6.97 -14.53 -6.47
CA CYS A 70 7.76 -14.57 -5.24
C CYS A 70 8.63 -13.31 -5.10
N LYS A 71 9.39 -12.93 -6.14
CA LYS A 71 10.24 -11.73 -6.08
C LYS A 71 9.38 -10.47 -5.92
N GLU A 72 8.35 -10.32 -6.75
CA GLU A 72 7.48 -9.14 -6.71
C GLU A 72 6.77 -9.02 -5.36
N THR A 73 6.29 -10.13 -4.81
CA THR A 73 5.67 -10.13 -3.48
C THR A 73 6.68 -9.78 -2.40
N CYS A 74 7.91 -10.30 -2.46
CA CYS A 74 8.96 -9.96 -1.51
C CYS A 74 9.37 -8.48 -1.58
N ASP A 75 9.43 -7.89 -2.76
CA ASP A 75 9.70 -6.46 -2.93
C ASP A 75 8.56 -5.61 -2.33
N LYS A 76 7.30 -5.94 -2.61
CA LYS A 76 6.13 -5.30 -1.99
C LYS A 76 6.12 -5.47 -0.47
N PHE A 77 6.48 -6.67 0.00
CA PHE A 77 6.51 -7.02 1.40
C PHE A 77 7.61 -6.28 2.16
N TYR A 78 8.78 -6.12 1.54
CA TYR A 78 9.86 -5.27 2.05
C TYR A 78 9.41 -3.84 2.27
N LEU A 79 8.76 -3.23 1.27
CA LEU A 79 8.27 -1.86 1.35
C LEU A 79 7.17 -1.69 2.41
N TRP A 80 6.31 -2.70 2.56
CA TRP A 80 5.27 -2.69 3.57
C TRP A 80 5.83 -2.79 5.01
N ILE A 81 6.66 -3.78 5.29
CA ILE A 81 7.32 -3.94 6.60
C ILE A 81 8.12 -2.68 6.91
N GLY A 82 8.95 -2.23 5.97
CA GLY A 82 9.78 -1.07 6.20
C GLY A 82 8.96 0.20 6.48
N ASN A 83 7.76 0.34 5.91
CA ASN A 83 6.84 1.44 6.25
C ASN A 83 6.35 1.37 7.70
N ILE A 84 5.99 0.18 8.16
CA ILE A 84 5.58 -0.03 9.55
C ILE A 84 6.76 0.33 10.48
N LEU A 85 7.93 -0.24 10.23
CA LEU A 85 9.13 0.03 11.01
C LEU A 85 9.55 1.50 10.95
N PHE A 86 9.37 2.17 9.81
CA PHE A 86 9.66 3.60 9.66
C PHE A 86 8.81 4.45 10.62
N ASN A 87 7.55 4.08 10.85
CA ASN A 87 6.67 4.86 11.74
C ASN A 87 6.94 4.57 13.22
N GLU A 88 7.38 3.35 13.55
CA GLU A 88 7.55 2.90 14.94
C GLU A 88 8.95 3.17 15.50
N LEU A 89 9.99 2.96 14.71
CA LEU A 89 11.36 2.95 15.21
C LEU A 89 11.93 4.37 15.26
N LYS A 90 12.62 4.69 16.37
CA LYS A 90 13.24 6.01 16.55
C LYS A 90 14.63 6.12 15.92
N LYS A 91 15.37 5.02 15.77
CA LYS A 91 16.77 5.03 15.33
C LYS A 91 16.98 4.19 14.08
N ASP A 92 17.89 4.64 13.23
CA ASP A 92 18.23 3.96 11.97
C ASP A 92 18.92 2.60 12.19
N ASN A 93 19.76 2.47 13.21
CA ASN A 93 20.41 1.20 13.53
C ASN A 93 19.37 0.13 13.90
N ASP A 94 18.28 0.51 14.57
CA ASP A 94 17.20 -0.43 14.92
C ASP A 94 16.53 -0.96 13.65
N PHE A 95 16.32 -0.09 12.65
CA PHE A 95 15.75 -0.47 11.36
C PHE A 95 16.58 -1.53 10.63
N SER A 96 17.88 -1.28 10.43
CA SER A 96 18.75 -2.25 9.73
C SER A 96 18.87 -3.58 10.50
N ASN A 97 18.99 -3.53 11.83
CA ASN A 97 19.05 -4.73 12.67
C ASN A 97 17.77 -5.56 12.56
N ILE A 98 16.61 -4.93 12.60
CA ILE A 98 15.33 -5.64 12.46
C ILE A 98 15.18 -6.24 11.06
N ILE A 99 15.54 -5.52 9.99
CA ILE A 99 15.54 -6.08 8.63
C ILE A 99 16.45 -7.32 8.53
N GLN A 100 17.62 -7.32 9.19
CA GLN A 100 18.50 -8.48 9.24
C GLN A 100 17.87 -9.67 9.99
N ILE A 101 17.16 -9.43 11.09
CA ILE A 101 16.42 -10.47 11.82
C ILE A 101 15.34 -11.06 10.90
N LEU A 102 14.59 -10.21 10.19
CA LEU A 102 13.52 -10.62 9.28
C LEU A 102 14.04 -11.44 8.09
N ASN A 103 15.21 -11.12 7.54
CA ASN A 103 15.89 -11.95 6.53
C ASN A 103 16.17 -13.36 7.06
N LYS A 104 16.71 -13.47 8.27
CA LYS A 104 17.00 -14.77 8.89
C LYS A 104 15.71 -15.56 9.18
N LEU A 105 14.64 -14.89 9.59
CA LEU A 105 13.33 -15.50 9.78
C LEU A 105 12.74 -16.01 8.46
N SER A 106 12.83 -15.22 7.38
CA SER A 106 12.30 -15.61 6.07
C SER A 106 12.95 -16.89 5.53
N LEU A 107 14.24 -17.10 5.81
CA LEU A 107 14.96 -18.32 5.45
C LEU A 107 14.55 -19.54 6.30
N LYS A 108 13.98 -19.33 7.48
CA LYS A 108 13.65 -20.39 8.45
C LYS A 108 12.20 -20.86 8.37
N PHE A 109 11.28 -20.03 7.88
CA PHE A 109 9.92 -20.47 7.57
C PHE A 109 9.93 -21.27 6.26
N LEU A 110 10.32 -22.54 6.36
CA LEU A 110 10.43 -23.45 5.21
C LEU A 110 9.16 -24.29 5.06
N GLU A 111 8.11 -23.67 4.54
CA GLU A 111 6.90 -24.36 4.13
C GLU A 111 7.02 -24.94 2.72
N THR A 112 6.04 -25.76 2.32
CA THR A 112 5.99 -26.58 1.08
C THR A 112 6.21 -25.81 -0.23
N HIS A 113 6.23 -24.47 -0.22
CA HIS A 113 6.39 -23.60 -1.39
C HIS A 113 7.55 -22.58 -1.35
N LYS A 114 8.32 -22.52 -0.25
CA LYS A 114 9.70 -21.99 -0.15
C LYS A 114 9.98 -20.57 -0.69
N CYS A 115 9.01 -19.67 -0.87
CA CYS A 115 9.37 -18.29 -1.20
C CYS A 115 10.09 -17.64 -0.01
N SER A 116 11.39 -17.40 -0.16
CA SER A 116 12.23 -16.74 0.84
C SER A 116 12.59 -15.35 0.37
N CYS A 117 12.19 -14.34 1.13
CA CYS A 117 12.51 -12.96 0.83
C CYS A 117 13.93 -12.63 1.31
N ASN A 118 14.67 -11.96 0.42
CA ASN A 118 15.95 -11.36 0.72
C ASN A 118 15.80 -9.83 0.72
N PHE A 119 15.44 -9.30 1.87
CA PHE A 119 15.26 -7.88 2.11
C PHE A 119 16.59 -7.12 2.06
N TYR A 120 16.51 -5.89 1.56
CA TYR A 120 17.66 -4.99 1.45
C TYR A 120 18.03 -4.43 2.83
N ASN A 121 19.21 -4.81 3.35
CA ASN A 121 19.67 -4.48 4.70
C ASN A 121 20.72 -3.34 4.76
N ASN A 122 21.16 -2.84 3.61
CA ASN A 122 22.17 -1.81 3.45
C ASN A 122 21.60 -0.38 3.35
N MET A 123 20.34 -0.18 3.78
CA MET A 123 19.70 1.13 3.81
C MET A 123 19.43 1.57 5.24
N ASN A 124 19.69 2.84 5.52
CA ASN A 124 19.15 3.49 6.71
C ASN A 124 17.66 3.80 6.48
N LYS A 125 17.00 4.29 7.53
CA LYS A 125 15.57 4.60 7.53
C LYS A 125 15.19 5.68 6.50
N SER A 126 16.03 6.70 6.32
CA SER A 126 15.79 7.80 5.38
C SER A 126 15.89 7.33 3.92
N ASP A 127 16.93 6.57 3.60
CA ASP A 127 17.17 5.97 2.29
C ASP A 127 16.04 5.00 1.91
N PHE A 128 15.60 4.18 2.86
CA PHE A 128 14.42 3.33 2.68
C PHE A 128 13.17 4.17 2.31
N ASN A 129 12.91 5.25 3.05
CA ASN A 129 11.75 6.09 2.80
C ASN A 129 11.77 6.70 1.40
N LYS A 130 12.94 7.10 0.89
CA LYS A 130 13.10 7.55 -0.50
C LYS A 130 12.67 6.48 -1.49
N VAL A 131 13.21 5.26 -1.38
CA VAL A 131 12.86 4.14 -2.28
C VAL A 131 11.36 3.85 -2.25
N LYS A 132 10.78 3.78 -1.05
CA LYS A 132 9.35 3.54 -0.89
C LYS A 132 8.52 4.63 -1.57
N ASN A 133 8.87 5.90 -1.35
CA ASN A 133 8.10 7.01 -1.91
C ASN A 133 8.11 7.00 -3.44
N VAL A 134 9.28 6.69 -4.03
CA VAL A 134 9.43 6.50 -5.48
C VAL A 134 8.61 5.34 -6.00
N TYR A 135 8.68 4.18 -5.34
CA TYR A 135 7.91 3.00 -5.73
C TYR A 135 6.41 3.29 -5.73
N ASP A 136 5.87 3.81 -4.61
CA ASP A 136 4.45 4.15 -4.48
C ASP A 136 4.04 5.12 -5.61
N TYR A 137 4.84 6.16 -5.85
CA TYR A 137 4.53 7.16 -6.86
C TYR A 137 4.46 6.56 -8.27
N ILE A 138 5.40 5.68 -8.63
CA ILE A 138 5.42 5.00 -9.93
C ILE A 138 4.21 4.07 -10.09
N VAL A 139 3.91 3.27 -9.07
CA VAL A 139 2.78 2.33 -9.08
C VAL A 139 1.45 3.07 -9.20
N ASP A 140 1.32 4.21 -8.51
CA ASP A 140 0.06 4.95 -8.45
C ASP A 140 -0.12 5.96 -9.59
N TYR A 141 0.97 6.32 -10.29
CA TYR A 141 1.06 7.44 -11.21
C TYR A 141 -0.10 7.50 -12.21
N SER A 142 -0.31 6.42 -12.98
CA SER A 142 -1.34 6.40 -14.03
C SER A 142 -2.74 6.61 -13.46
N SER A 143 -3.03 5.97 -12.33
CA SER A 143 -4.35 6.07 -11.69
C SER A 143 -4.61 7.45 -11.11
N ILE A 144 -3.57 8.12 -10.58
CA ILE A 144 -3.64 9.50 -10.09
C ILE A 144 -3.84 10.45 -11.27
N ASP A 145 -3.08 10.29 -12.35
CA ASP A 145 -3.16 11.13 -13.55
C ASP A 145 -4.57 11.07 -14.18
N ASP A 146 -5.15 9.87 -14.29
CA ASP A 146 -6.51 9.72 -14.81
C ASP A 146 -7.57 10.33 -13.91
N LYS A 147 -7.45 10.16 -12.58
CA LYS A 147 -8.33 10.82 -11.61
C LYS A 147 -8.23 12.35 -11.68
N LEU A 148 -7.02 12.89 -11.85
CA LEU A 148 -6.79 14.32 -12.01
C LEU A 148 -7.45 14.87 -13.28
N LYS A 149 -7.42 14.12 -14.39
CA LYS A 149 -8.13 14.51 -15.62
C LYS A 149 -9.65 14.54 -15.41
N LEU A 150 -10.18 13.56 -14.69
CA LEU A 150 -11.62 13.46 -14.39
C LEU A 150 -12.10 14.54 -13.41
N SER A 151 -11.22 15.04 -12.53
CA SER A 151 -11.54 16.10 -11.57
C SER A 151 -11.28 17.52 -12.08
N ASP A 152 -10.95 17.71 -13.36
CA ASP A 152 -10.43 18.98 -13.90
C ASP A 152 -9.22 19.51 -13.08
N LYS A 153 -8.41 18.59 -12.57
CA LYS A 153 -7.28 18.82 -11.64
C LYS A 153 -7.67 19.49 -10.32
N LEU A 154 -8.93 19.44 -9.90
CA LEU A 154 -9.35 19.93 -8.59
C LEU A 154 -9.03 18.92 -7.49
N CYS A 155 -8.51 19.43 -6.38
CA CYS A 155 -8.15 18.65 -5.21
C CYS A 155 -8.22 19.46 -3.92
N ASP A 156 -8.23 18.78 -2.77
CA ASP A 156 -8.03 19.42 -1.48
C ASP A 156 -6.54 19.68 -1.16
N LYS A 157 -6.30 20.37 -0.04
CA LYS A 157 -4.94 20.68 0.42
C LYS A 157 -4.12 19.44 0.78
N GLY A 158 -4.76 18.37 1.27
CA GLY A 158 -4.09 17.15 1.68
C GLY A 158 -3.62 16.30 0.49
N TYR A 159 -4.46 16.19 -0.55
CA TYR A 159 -4.12 15.54 -1.80
C TYR A 159 -3.02 16.32 -2.53
N LYS A 160 -3.09 17.65 -2.55
CA LYS A 160 -2.02 18.50 -3.10
C LYS A 160 -0.69 18.27 -2.39
N ALA A 161 -0.69 18.28 -1.06
CA ALA A 161 0.52 18.05 -0.28
C ALA A 161 1.14 16.68 -0.58
N TYR A 162 0.31 15.64 -0.73
CA TYR A 162 0.77 14.31 -1.16
C TYR A 162 1.43 14.35 -2.55
N LEU A 163 0.81 14.99 -3.55
CA LEU A 163 1.40 15.08 -4.89
C LEU A 163 2.73 15.81 -4.90
N ASP A 164 2.79 16.96 -4.22
CA ASP A 164 3.98 17.81 -4.16
C ASP A 164 5.13 17.06 -3.46
N GLU A 165 4.86 16.38 -2.33
CA GLU A 165 5.86 15.56 -1.62
C GLU A 165 6.40 14.42 -2.50
N ARG A 166 5.50 13.65 -3.14
CA ARG A 166 5.90 12.50 -3.96
C ARG A 166 6.68 12.92 -5.20
N ALA A 167 6.26 13.99 -5.86
CA ALA A 167 6.96 14.52 -7.03
C ALA A 167 8.36 15.02 -6.66
N ASN A 168 8.51 15.71 -5.52
CA ASN A 168 9.81 16.20 -5.06
C ASN A 168 10.78 15.05 -4.73
N ILE A 169 10.33 14.05 -3.96
CA ILE A 169 11.17 12.89 -3.64
C ILE A 169 11.52 12.10 -4.90
N TYR A 170 10.58 11.93 -5.83
CA TYR A 170 10.84 11.29 -7.11
C TYR A 170 11.92 12.02 -7.91
N GLU A 171 11.81 13.34 -8.04
CA GLU A 171 12.79 14.15 -8.77
C GLU A 171 14.18 14.09 -8.13
N GLU A 172 14.25 14.18 -6.79
CA GLU A 172 15.49 14.04 -6.02
C GLU A 172 16.15 12.68 -6.31
N VAL A 173 15.44 11.58 -6.09
CA VAL A 173 15.99 10.23 -6.28
C VAL A 173 16.35 9.98 -7.74
N TYR A 174 15.51 10.41 -8.69
CA TYR A 174 15.79 10.24 -10.11
C TYR A 174 17.07 10.99 -10.54
N SER A 175 17.22 12.24 -10.10
CA SER A 175 18.42 13.06 -10.37
C SER A 175 19.66 12.49 -9.70
N ASP A 176 19.58 12.16 -8.42
CA ASP A 176 20.69 11.63 -7.65
C ASP A 176 21.17 10.30 -8.25
N CYS A 177 20.25 9.39 -8.58
CA CYS A 177 20.61 8.10 -9.14
C CYS A 177 21.09 8.15 -10.59
N LEU A 178 20.75 9.20 -11.35
CA LEU A 178 21.33 9.43 -12.67
C LEU A 178 22.76 9.98 -12.59
N THR A 179 23.04 10.82 -11.60
CA THR A 179 24.32 11.56 -11.49
C THR A 179 25.36 10.82 -10.64
N SER A 180 24.93 10.07 -9.63
CA SER A 180 25.81 9.29 -8.76
C SER A 180 25.14 7.99 -8.30
N SER A 181 25.64 6.86 -8.81
CA SER A 181 25.18 5.54 -8.39
C SER A 181 25.74 5.09 -7.02
N SER A 182 26.46 5.95 -6.29
CA SER A 182 27.11 5.59 -5.03
C SER A 182 26.14 5.49 -3.84
N HIS A 183 24.94 6.06 -3.97
CA HIS A 183 23.93 5.99 -2.92
C HIS A 183 23.28 4.60 -2.88
N ALA A 184 23.18 4.02 -1.68
CA ALA A 184 22.61 2.69 -1.48
C ALA A 184 21.16 2.59 -2.01
N TYR A 185 20.35 3.63 -1.81
CA TYR A 185 18.96 3.66 -2.27
C TYR A 185 18.83 3.55 -3.79
N CYS A 186 19.81 4.00 -4.58
CA CYS A 186 19.77 3.88 -6.04
C CYS A 186 19.85 2.43 -6.49
N SER A 187 20.76 1.66 -5.89
CA SER A 187 20.92 0.24 -6.19
C SER A 187 19.67 -0.57 -5.82
N VAL A 188 18.99 -0.20 -4.74
CA VAL A 188 17.76 -0.86 -4.30
C VAL A 188 16.57 -0.44 -5.18
N ALA A 189 16.45 0.85 -5.50
CA ALA A 189 15.42 1.35 -6.40
C ALA A 189 15.44 0.62 -7.75
N LEU A 190 16.62 0.37 -8.32
CA LEU A 190 16.75 -0.38 -9.59
C LEU A 190 16.37 -1.85 -9.48
N GLN A 191 16.56 -2.47 -8.32
CA GLN A 191 16.19 -3.87 -8.09
C GLN A 191 14.68 -4.06 -7.90
N ILE A 192 14.05 -3.11 -7.20
CA ILE A 192 12.59 -3.10 -6.95
C ILE A 192 11.83 -2.57 -8.18
N ILE A 193 12.42 -1.62 -8.91
CA ILE A 193 11.81 -0.95 -10.07
C ILE A 193 12.73 -1.15 -11.29
N PRO A 194 12.71 -2.32 -11.95
CA PRO A 194 13.63 -2.61 -13.07
C PRO A 194 13.55 -1.61 -14.23
N LYS A 195 12.40 -0.94 -14.38
CA LYS A 195 12.12 0.05 -15.43
C LYS A 195 12.25 1.50 -14.94
N PHE A 196 13.02 1.73 -13.88
CA PHE A 196 13.11 3.04 -13.23
C PHE A 196 13.52 4.18 -14.19
N TYR A 197 14.38 3.88 -15.17
CA TYR A 197 14.86 4.86 -16.14
C TYR A 197 14.12 4.86 -17.48
N ASP A 198 13.19 3.92 -17.73
CA ASP A 198 12.51 3.79 -19.04
C ASP A 198 11.81 5.08 -19.45
N LYS A 199 11.22 5.78 -18.47
CA LYS A 199 10.55 7.06 -18.68
C LYS A 199 10.57 7.88 -17.40
N LYS A 200 11.15 9.09 -17.49
CA LYS A 200 11.01 10.09 -16.43
C LYS A 200 9.55 10.51 -16.31
N LEU A 201 8.98 10.38 -15.12
CA LEU A 201 7.64 10.86 -14.80
C LEU A 201 7.64 12.38 -14.63
N THR A 202 6.58 13.04 -15.09
CA THR A 202 6.40 14.48 -14.86
C THR A 202 5.71 14.70 -13.52
N ALA A 203 6.01 15.79 -12.84
CA ALA A 203 5.32 16.13 -11.60
C ALA A 203 3.80 16.27 -11.84
N LEU A 204 3.01 15.40 -11.21
CA LEU A 204 1.55 15.54 -11.15
C LEU A 204 1.20 16.67 -10.20
N THR A 205 0.23 17.49 -10.59
CA THR A 205 -0.20 18.65 -9.79
C THR A 205 -1.70 18.86 -9.90
N CYS A 206 -2.24 19.57 -8.93
CA CYS A 206 -3.65 19.89 -8.82
C CYS A 206 -3.86 21.29 -8.22
N THR A 207 -5.05 21.83 -8.43
CA THR A 207 -5.47 23.16 -7.99
C THR A 207 -6.42 23.01 -6.81
N VAL A 208 -6.16 23.79 -5.76
CA VAL A 208 -7.04 23.93 -4.61
C VAL A 208 -7.95 25.12 -4.85
N ASP A 209 -9.26 24.87 -4.93
CA ASP A 209 -10.28 25.91 -5.01
C ASP A 209 -11.03 25.99 -3.68
N GLU A 210 -10.71 27.03 -2.89
CA GLU A 210 -11.23 27.15 -1.52
C GLU A 210 -12.75 27.35 -1.48
N ASP A 211 -13.34 27.95 -2.50
CA ASP A 211 -14.77 28.22 -2.51
C ASP A 211 -15.55 26.97 -2.94
N LEU A 212 -15.02 26.20 -3.89
CA LEU A 212 -15.57 24.89 -4.23
C LEU A 212 -15.44 23.89 -3.07
N LEU A 213 -14.34 23.93 -2.31
CA LEU A 213 -14.17 23.08 -1.11
C LEU A 213 -15.18 23.41 -0.01
N LYS A 214 -15.46 24.70 0.24
CA LYS A 214 -16.49 25.10 1.22
C LYS A 214 -17.86 24.61 0.81
N LEU A 215 -18.18 24.72 -0.49
CA LEU A 215 -19.45 24.27 -1.03
C LEU A 215 -19.59 22.75 -0.94
N ASP A 216 -18.55 22.00 -1.32
CA ASP A 216 -18.54 20.54 -1.29
C ASP A 216 -18.68 19.98 0.14
N ASN A 217 -17.96 20.55 1.10
CA ASN A 217 -18.07 20.18 2.52
C ASN A 217 -19.46 20.49 3.09
N SER A 218 -20.09 21.59 2.65
CA SER A 218 -21.45 21.94 3.05
C SER A 218 -22.46 20.89 2.57
N PHE A 219 -22.34 20.43 1.32
CA PHE A 219 -23.20 19.38 0.78
C PHE A 219 -23.03 18.04 1.50
N GLU A 220 -21.79 17.63 1.82
CA GLU A 220 -21.56 16.40 2.61
C GLU A 220 -22.17 16.48 4.00
N SER A 221 -22.09 17.65 4.66
CA SER A 221 -22.68 17.84 5.99
C SER A 221 -24.21 17.73 5.96
N GLN A 222 -24.85 18.20 4.89
CA GLN A 222 -26.30 18.18 4.72
C GLN A 222 -26.83 16.77 4.49
N TYR A 223 -26.14 15.96 3.67
CA TYR A 223 -26.48 14.56 3.47
C TYR A 223 -26.31 13.70 4.73
N ASN A 224 -25.32 13.99 5.58
CA ASN A 224 -25.13 13.28 6.83
C ASN A 224 -26.20 13.63 7.88
N MET A 225 -26.73 14.86 7.86
CA MET A 225 -27.76 15.31 8.81
C MET A 225 -29.16 14.77 8.49
N GLU A 226 -29.47 14.49 7.22
CA GLU A 226 -30.77 13.98 6.78
C GLU A 226 -30.94 12.46 7.03
N SER A 227 -29.88 11.75 7.43
CA SER A 227 -29.91 10.30 7.69
C SER A 227 -30.13 9.90 9.16
N THR A 228 -30.40 10.87 10.06
CA THR A 228 -30.48 10.63 11.50
C THR A 228 -31.79 11.12 12.12
N GLU A 229 -32.93 10.61 11.67
CA GLU A 229 -34.18 10.78 12.42
C GLU A 229 -35.08 9.53 12.32
N TYR A 230 -34.68 8.47 13.03
CA TYR A 230 -35.63 7.56 13.67
C TYR A 230 -34.97 6.88 14.88
N SER A 231 -35.31 7.34 16.07
CA SER A 231 -35.02 6.64 17.32
C SER A 231 -36.32 6.04 17.84
N GLU A 232 -36.39 4.71 17.87
CA GLU A 232 -36.87 4.05 19.09
C GLU A 232 -36.18 2.69 19.32
N SER A 233 -36.09 2.36 20.60
CA SER A 233 -35.21 1.45 21.32
C SER A 233 -35.39 -0.05 21.00
N THR A 234 -34.29 -0.81 20.88
CA THR A 234 -33.92 -1.92 21.79
C THR A 234 -32.63 -2.66 21.36
N THR A 235 -31.69 -2.76 22.31
CA THR A 235 -30.65 -3.80 22.54
C THR A 235 -30.07 -4.64 21.37
N SER A 236 -28.79 -4.37 21.09
CA SER A 236 -27.68 -5.30 20.77
C SER A 236 -27.96 -6.58 19.95
N LYS A 237 -27.65 -6.51 18.65
CA LYS A 237 -26.87 -7.55 17.92
C LYS A 237 -26.46 -7.07 16.52
N LEU A 238 -25.29 -7.56 16.10
CA LEU A 238 -24.60 -7.44 14.80
C LEU A 238 -25.42 -6.84 13.64
N LYS A 239 -24.97 -5.70 13.09
CA LYS A 239 -25.37 -5.29 11.74
C LYS A 239 -24.51 -6.00 10.70
N SER A 240 -25.04 -7.14 10.25
CA SER A 240 -24.75 -7.71 8.93
C SER A 240 -25.13 -6.66 7.87
N PHE A 241 -24.23 -6.37 6.93
CA PHE A 241 -24.53 -5.50 5.79
C PHE A 241 -25.53 -6.22 4.87
N GLY A 242 -26.77 -5.75 4.87
CA GLY A 242 -27.82 -6.20 3.97
C GLY A 242 -27.50 -5.82 2.53
N ILE A 243 -27.41 -6.84 1.69
CA ILE A 243 -27.27 -6.76 0.24
C ILE A 243 -28.59 -6.21 -0.34
N PHE A 244 -28.55 -5.04 -0.97
CA PHE A 244 -29.60 -4.62 -1.89
C PHE A 244 -29.31 -5.21 -3.28
N ILE A 245 -29.81 -6.42 -3.54
CA ILE A 245 -30.03 -6.87 -4.92
C ILE A 245 -31.33 -6.23 -5.38
N SER A 246 -31.19 -5.16 -6.16
CA SER A 246 -32.28 -4.57 -6.91
C SER A 246 -32.74 -5.57 -7.99
N LEU A 247 -33.95 -6.07 -7.80
CA LEU A 247 -34.70 -6.83 -8.80
C LEU A 247 -35.05 -5.93 -9.99
N PHE A 248 -34.16 -5.85 -10.98
CA PHE A 248 -34.51 -5.49 -12.35
C PHE A 248 -33.60 -6.25 -13.35
N PHE A 249 -34.28 -6.96 -14.28
CA PHE A 249 -33.83 -7.60 -15.52
C PHE A 249 -33.52 -9.11 -15.56
N PRO A 250 -34.56 -9.97 -15.68
CA PRO A 250 -34.42 -11.31 -16.24
C PRO A 250 -34.71 -11.31 -17.76
N PHE A 251 -33.96 -10.57 -18.60
CA PHE A 251 -34.17 -10.60 -20.07
C PHE A 251 -32.91 -10.51 -20.95
N LEU A 252 -31.71 -10.71 -20.43
CA LEU A 252 -30.50 -10.84 -21.27
C LEU A 252 -30.13 -12.29 -21.64
N GLY A 253 -30.92 -13.28 -21.18
CA GLY A 253 -30.71 -14.70 -21.48
C GLY A 253 -31.40 -15.23 -22.74
N ILE A 254 -32.26 -14.44 -23.39
CA ILE A 254 -33.06 -14.91 -24.55
C ILE A 254 -32.46 -14.44 -25.89
N THR A 255 -31.59 -13.43 -25.91
CA THR A 255 -30.97 -12.94 -27.15
C THR A 255 -29.81 -13.80 -27.66
N PHE A 256 -29.18 -14.62 -26.81
CA PHE A 256 -28.09 -15.49 -27.24
C PHE A 256 -28.53 -16.83 -27.84
N TYR A 257 -29.77 -17.29 -27.59
CA TYR A 257 -30.26 -18.56 -28.13
C TYR A 257 -30.70 -18.47 -29.61
N LEU A 258 -30.97 -17.27 -30.13
CA LEU A 258 -31.36 -17.07 -31.54
C LEU A 258 -30.17 -16.79 -32.48
N LEU A 259 -28.94 -16.68 -31.96
CA LEU A 259 -27.73 -16.47 -32.76
C LEU A 259 -26.92 -17.76 -33.01
N TYR A 260 -27.39 -18.91 -32.54
CA TYR A 260 -26.75 -20.21 -32.71
C TYR A 260 -27.72 -21.29 -33.24
N LYS A 261 -28.45 -20.95 -34.30
CA LYS A 261 -29.09 -21.95 -35.16
C LYS A 261 -28.56 -21.84 -36.58
#